data_AF-A0A2K3K8B2-F1
#
_entry.id   AF-A0A2K3K8B2-F1
#
_cell.length_a   1.000
_cell.length_b   1.000
_cell.length_c   1.000
_cell.angle_alpha   90.00
_cell.angle_beta   90.00
_cell.angle_gamma   90.00
#
_symmetry.space_group_name_H-M   'P 1'
#
loop_
_entity.id
_entity.type
_entity.pdbx_description
1 polymer ?
#
loop_
_entity_poly.entity_id
_entity_poly.type
_entity_poly.pdbx_seq_one_letter_code
_entity_poly.pdbx_strand_id
1 'polypeptide(L)' 'GNIRLECLMDFVEIGIKCLANKSADRPTMGEVLSSLEKTLSLQKSLEGQEINAVKMDM' A
#
# COMPACT_ATOMS: atom_id res chain seq x y z
N GLY A 1 -6.77 2.57 12.76
CA GLY A 1 -5.64 2.87 11.88
C GLY A 1 -6.19 3.57 10.67
N ASN A 2 -5.59 4.70 10.28
CA ASN A 2 -5.96 5.41 9.05
C ASN A 2 -5.02 4.93 7.94
N ILE A 3 -5.56 4.23 6.95
CA ILE A 3 -4.84 3.83 5.74
C ILE A 3 -5.51 4.55 4.59
N ARG A 4 -4.72 5.25 3.78
CA ARG A 4 -5.26 5.94 2.60
C ARG A 4 -5.80 4.93 1.59
N LEU A 5 -6.85 5.32 0.87
CA LEU A 5 -7.57 4.42 -0.03
C LEU A 5 -6.67 3.76 -1.06
N GLU A 6 -5.75 4.50 -1.68
CA GLU A 6 -4.81 3.94 -2.65
C GLU A 6 -3.87 2.89 -2.03
N CYS A 7 -3.36 3.13 -0.82
CA CYS A 7 -2.52 2.15 -0.13
C CYS A 7 -3.35 0.90 0.23
N LEU A 8 -4.60 1.09 0.64
CA LEU A 8 -5.52 -0.02 0.91
C LEU A 8 -5.79 -0.86 -0.36
N MET A 9 -5.92 -0.23 -1.52
CA MET A 9 -6.08 -0.94 -2.79
C MET A 9 -4.85 -1.80 -3.11
N ASP A 10 -3.63 -1.29 -2.89
CA ASP A 10 -2.41 -2.09 -3.06
C ASP A 10 -2.41 -3.33 -2.14
N PHE A 11 -2.78 -3.17 -0.87
CA PHE A 11 -2.88 -4.30 0.07
C PHE A 11 -3.88 -5.36 -0.40
N VAL A 12 -5.05 -4.93 -0.89
CA VAL A 12 -6.08 -5.83 -1.44
C VAL A 12 -5.56 -6.56 -2.67
N GLU A 13 -4.88 -5.86 -3.58
CA GLU A 13 -4.31 -6.47 -4.79
C GLU A 13 -3.26 -7.54 -4.45
N ILE A 14 -2.37 -7.26 -3.49
CA ILE A 14 -1.40 -8.25 -2.99
C ILE A 14 -2.15 -9.48 -2.45
N GLY A 15 -3.18 -9.27 -1.63
CA GLY A 15 -3.99 -10.36 -1.07
C GLY A 15 -4.67 -11.22 -2.14
N ILE A 16 -5.25 -10.60 -3.17
CA ILE A 16 -5.85 -11.31 -4.31
C ILE A 16 -4.80 -12.18 -5.02
N LYS A 17 -3.61 -11.64 -5.29
CA LYS A 17 -2.52 -12.38 -5.96
C LYS A 17 -2.03 -13.56 -5.11
N CYS A 18 -1.89 -13.38 -3.80
CA CYS A 18 -1.54 -14.46 -2.86
C CYS A 18 -2.54 -15.63 -2.87
N LEU A 19 -3.81 -15.32 -3.13
CA LEU A 19 -4.91 -16.28 -3.18
C LEU A 19 -5.22 -16.78 -4.60
N ALA A 20 -4.33 -16.53 -5.57
CA ALA A 20 -4.54 -17.00 -6.93
C ALA A 20 -4.76 -18.52 -6.99
N ASN A 21 -5.73 -18.93 -7.82
CA ASN A 21 -6.12 -20.33 -7.97
C ASN A 21 -4.95 -21.20 -8.46
N LYS A 22 -4.14 -20.67 -9.38
CA LYS A 22 -2.93 -21.32 -9.86
C LYS A 22 -1.76 -20.92 -8.96
N SER A 23 -1.01 -21.91 -8.50
CA SER A 23 0.18 -21.69 -7.68
C SER A 23 1.25 -20.86 -8.40
N ALA A 24 1.37 -21.01 -9.72
CA ALA A 24 2.32 -20.25 -10.54
C ALA A 24 2.00 -18.75 -10.64
N ASP A 25 0.76 -18.35 -10.36
CA ASP A 25 0.33 -16.94 -10.39
C ASP A 25 0.49 -16.27 -9.02
N ARG A 26 0.81 -17.05 -7.98
CA ARG A 26 1.03 -16.52 -6.63
C ARG A 26 2.41 -15.86 -6.56
N PRO A 27 2.52 -14.69 -5.92
CA PRO A 27 3.80 -14.07 -5.69
C PRO A 27 4.64 -14.91 -4.73
N THR A 28 5.95 -14.84 -4.91
CA THR A 28 6.91 -15.27 -3.90
C THR A 28 6.80 -14.38 -2.66
N MET A 29 7.23 -14.87 -1.50
CA MET A 29 7.28 -14.04 -0.29
C MET A 29 8.18 -12.80 -0.44
N GLY A 30 9.20 -12.85 -1.31
CA GLY A 30 10.03 -11.69 -1.63
C GLY A 30 9.28 -10.60 -2.40
N GLU A 31 8.44 -10.99 -3.37
CA GLU A 31 7.58 -10.04 -4.11
C GLU A 31 6.49 -9.44 -3.21
N VAL A 32 5.93 -10.24 -2.30
CA VAL A 32 4.99 -9.75 -1.27
C VAL A 32 5.67 -8.71 -0.40
N LEU A 33 6.84 -9.03 0.18
CA LEU A 33 7.58 -8.10 1.03
C LEU A 33 7.91 -6.80 0.31
N SER A 34 8.43 -6.88 -0.91
CA SER A 34 8.80 -5.71 -1.71
C SER A 34 7.58 -4.83 -2.03
N SER A 35 6.42 -5.43 -2.27
CA SER A 35 5.17 -4.69 -2.50
C SER A 35 4.69 -3.98 -1.22
N LEU A 36 4.73 -4.65 -0.07
CA LEU A 36 4.35 -4.08 1.22
C LEU A 36 5.28 -2.91 1.62
N GLU A 37 6.59 -3.03 1.39
CA GLU A 37 7.55 -1.95 1.65
C GLU A 37 7.28 -0.70 0.80
N LYS A 38 6.90 -0.89 -0.47
CA LYS A 38 6.51 0.21 -1.37
C LYS A 38 5.24 0.89 -0.90
N THR A 39 4.19 0.13 -0.62
CA THR A 39 2.91 0.67 -0.12
C THR A 39 3.07 1.39 1.21
N LEU A 40 3.90 0.87 2.12
CA LEU A 40 4.21 1.54 3.39
C LEU A 40 4.96 2.87 3.17
N SER A 41 5.90 2.89 2.23
CA SER A 41 6.65 4.11 1.88
C SER A 41 5.73 5.18 1.26
N LEU A 42 4.81 4.75 0.39
CA LEU A 42 3.76 5.60 -0.17
C LEU A 42 2.88 6.18 0.94
N GLN A 43 2.34 5.33 1.82
CA GLN A 43 1.49 5.75 2.93
C GLN A 43 2.18 6.82 3.80
N LYS A 44 3.42 6.58 4.22
CA LYS A 44 4.21 7.54 5.02
C LYS A 44 4.43 8.87 4.30
N SER A 45 4.70 8.81 2.99
CA SER A 45 4.89 10.02 2.17
C SER A 45 3.64 10.91 2.18
N LEU A 46 2.46 10.30 2.25
CA LEU A 46 1.19 11.02 2.15
C LEU A 46 0.67 11.48 3.52
N GLU A 47 0.99 10.74 4.59
CA GLU A 47 0.86 11.24 5.97
C GLU A 47 1.74 12.50 6.17
N GLY A 48 2.93 12.53 5.56
CA GLY A 48 3.80 13.72 5.54
C GLY A 48 3.27 14.91 4.72
N GLN A 49 2.22 14.73 3.91
CA GLN A 49 1.58 15.82 3.14
C GLN A 49 0.39 16.45 3.87
N GLU A 50 -0.19 15.79 4.87
CA GLU A 50 -1.30 16.34 5.67
C GLU A 50 -0.86 17.57 6.50
N ILE A 51 0.41 17.67 6.90
CA ILE A 51 0.95 18.85 7.62
C ILE A 51 1.09 20.11 6.75
N ASN A 52 1.11 19.97 5.42
CA ASN A 52 1.25 21.08 4.47
C ASN A 52 -0.10 21.56 3.92
N ALA A 53 -1.10 20.68 3.81
CA ALA A 53 -2.44 21.06 3.35
C ALA A 53 -3.22 21.89 4.39
N VAL A 54 -3.04 21.63 5.69
CA VAL A 54 -3.77 22.36 6.76
C VAL A 54 -3.25 23.80 6.96
N LYS A 55 -2.07 24.16 6.43
CA LYS A 55 -1.51 25.51 6.57
C LYS A 55 -2.00 26.53 5.53
N MET A 56 -2.87 26.13 4.59
CA MET A 56 -3.42 27.06 3.58
C MET A 56 -4.80 27.62 3.95
N ASP A 57 -5.37 27.24 5.10
CA ASP A 57 -6.67 27.70 5.59
C ASP A 57 -6.57 28.61 6.84
N MET A 58 -5.47 29.36 7.03
CA MET A 58 -5.38 30.40 8.07
C MET A 58 -4.73 31.68 7.58
#